data_AF-A0A7Z7AVE4-F1
#
_entry.id   AF-A0A7Z7AVE4-F1
#
_cell.length_a   1.000
_cell.length_b   1.000
_cell.length_c   1.000
_cell.angle_alpha   90.00
_cell.angle_beta   90.00
_cell.angle_gamma   90.00
#
_symmetry.space_group_name_H-M   'P 1'
#
loop_
_entity.id
_entity.type
_entity.pdbx_description
1 polymer ?
#
loop_
_entity_poly.entity_id
_entity_poly.type
_entity_poly.pdbx_seq_one_letter_code
_entity_poly.pdbx_strand_id
1 'polypeptide(L)'
;MNVTIALKAKIMSIKEIGCCGAYCKTCKPFNTGTCKGCKLGYDTGERDLSKARCKIKVCCIGRGYDSCADCSEIEICSVINEFYDKNGYKYGKYRQAIEFIRENGYEEFLKIADNWTNAYGKYK
;
A
#
# COMPACT_ATOMS: atom_id res chain seq x y z
N MET A 1 -0.38 18.65 33.12
CA MET A 1 0.55 18.10 32.12
C MET A 1 -0.28 17.71 30.90
N ASN A 2 -0.16 18.45 29.79
CA ASN A 2 -1.10 18.39 28.68
C ASN A 2 -0.93 17.11 27.83
N VAL A 3 -2.03 16.37 27.71
CA VAL A 3 -2.24 15.15 26.90
C VAL A 3 -1.94 15.37 25.40
N THR A 4 -1.73 16.60 24.96
CA THR A 4 -1.53 16.99 23.57
C THR A 4 -0.12 16.71 23.00
N ILE A 5 0.87 16.41 23.84
CA ILE A 5 2.27 16.22 23.37
C ILE A 5 2.54 14.77 22.93
N ALA A 6 1.76 13.79 23.40
CA ALA A 6 1.89 12.39 22.99
C ALA A 6 1.15 12.05 21.67
N LEU A 7 0.40 12.99 21.10
CA LEU A 7 -0.35 12.81 19.83
C LEU A 7 0.46 13.15 18.57
N LYS A 8 1.74 13.51 18.71
CA LYS A 8 2.72 13.54 17.61
C LYS A 8 3.48 12.23 17.45
N ALA A 9 2.96 11.12 17.95
CA ALA A 9 3.36 9.81 17.46
C ALA A 9 3.00 9.75 15.98
N LYS A 10 4.02 9.83 15.12
CA LYS A 10 4.01 9.64 13.67
C LYS A 10 2.92 8.62 13.30
N ILE A 11 1.77 9.09 12.81
CA ILE A 11 0.62 8.22 12.49
C ILE A 11 1.09 7.22 11.44
N MET A 12 1.35 5.98 11.86
CA MET A 12 1.66 4.87 10.97
C MET A 12 0.35 4.53 10.25
N SER A 13 0.16 5.07 9.06
CA SER A 13 -1.14 4.99 8.40
C SER A 13 -1.13 3.90 7.34
N ILE A 14 -2.03 2.93 7.50
CA ILE A 14 -2.34 1.91 6.49
C ILE A 14 -2.78 2.58 5.16
N LYS A 15 -3.24 3.84 5.19
CA LYS A 15 -3.55 4.62 3.98
C LYS A 15 -2.32 4.88 3.09
N GLU A 16 -1.12 4.82 3.65
CA GLU A 16 0.15 4.97 2.92
C GLU A 16 0.62 3.65 2.30
N ILE A 17 -0.10 2.54 2.52
CA ILE A 17 0.15 1.25 1.87
C ILE A 17 -0.70 1.19 0.61
N GLY A 18 -0.04 1.00 -0.54
CA GLY A 18 -0.72 0.79 -1.80
C GLY A 18 -1.36 -0.60 -1.86
N CYS A 19 -2.44 -0.74 -2.62
CA CYS A 19 -3.15 -2.01 -2.76
C CYS A 19 -2.25 -3.19 -3.19
N CYS A 20 -1.19 -2.93 -3.97
CA CYS A 20 -0.27 -3.97 -4.40
C CYS A 20 0.85 -4.31 -3.39
N GLY A 21 0.97 -3.58 -2.27
CA GLY A 21 2.06 -3.74 -1.29
C GLY A 21 3.15 -2.66 -1.37
N ALA A 22 3.05 -1.70 -2.32
CA ALA A 22 3.98 -0.58 -2.39
C ALA A 22 3.79 0.39 -1.22
N TYR A 23 4.86 0.74 -0.50
CA TYR A 23 4.78 1.71 0.59
C TYR A 23 4.97 3.15 0.09
N CYS A 24 3.90 3.95 0.11
CA CYS A 24 3.88 5.27 -0.52
C CYS A 24 4.67 6.31 0.28
N LYS A 25 4.73 6.22 1.61
CA LYS A 25 5.43 7.18 2.48
C LYS A 25 6.91 7.36 2.13
N THR A 26 7.56 6.29 1.70
CA THR A 26 8.99 6.27 1.31
C THR A 26 9.17 6.30 -0.21
N CYS A 27 8.08 6.44 -0.98
CA CYS A 27 8.07 6.42 -2.43
C CYS A 27 8.38 7.82 -2.98
N LYS A 28 9.50 7.96 -3.70
CA LYS A 28 9.92 9.25 -4.29
C LYS A 28 8.81 9.90 -5.15
N PRO A 29 8.17 9.22 -6.13
CA PRO A 29 7.06 9.82 -6.89
C PRO A 29 5.92 10.37 -6.04
N PHE A 30 5.59 9.70 -4.93
CA PHE A 30 4.55 10.17 -4.01
C PHE A 30 5.02 11.43 -3.28
N ASN A 31 6.22 11.39 -2.71
CA ASN A 31 6.81 12.51 -1.97
C ASN A 31 7.11 13.73 -2.85
N THR A 32 7.35 13.54 -4.14
CA THR A 32 7.53 14.64 -5.12
C THR A 32 6.23 15.09 -5.78
N GLY A 33 5.07 14.55 -5.39
CA GLY A 33 3.75 14.94 -5.91
C GLY A 33 3.43 14.44 -7.34
N THR A 34 4.31 13.68 -7.98
CA THR A 34 4.08 13.13 -9.33
C THR A 34 3.17 11.89 -9.30
N CYS A 35 2.97 11.30 -8.12
CA CYS A 35 2.00 10.24 -7.86
C CYS A 35 1.07 10.64 -6.72
N LYS A 36 -0.24 10.58 -6.94
CA LYS A 36 -1.27 10.85 -5.91
C LYS A 36 -1.51 9.69 -4.93
N GLY A 37 -0.74 8.60 -5.03
CA GLY A 37 -0.98 7.38 -4.25
C GLY A 37 -2.18 6.56 -4.72
N CYS A 38 -2.33 5.37 -4.12
CA CYS A 38 -3.42 4.46 -4.44
C CYS A 38 -4.75 4.87 -3.82
N LYS A 39 -4.77 5.30 -2.55
CA LYS A 39 -6.00 5.48 -1.76
C LYS A 39 -6.45 6.94 -1.61
N LEU A 40 -5.51 7.89 -1.55
CA LEU A 40 -5.82 9.29 -1.25
C LEU A 40 -6.75 9.92 -2.28
N GLY A 41 -7.79 10.61 -1.79
CA GLY A 41 -8.75 11.39 -2.57
C GLY A 41 -9.94 10.59 -3.10
N TYR A 42 -9.98 9.27 -2.93
CA TYR A 42 -11.16 8.46 -3.27
C TYR A 42 -12.20 8.47 -2.14
N ASP A 43 -11.77 8.56 -0.89
CA ASP A 43 -12.62 8.68 0.29
C ASP A 43 -13.32 10.04 0.37
N THR A 44 -12.68 11.11 -0.11
CA THR A 44 -13.26 12.47 -0.14
C THR A 44 -14.04 12.79 -1.42
N GLY A 45 -14.00 11.91 -2.43
CA GLY A 45 -14.64 12.15 -3.73
C GLY A 45 -13.84 13.08 -4.67
N GLU A 46 -12.68 13.59 -4.26
CA GLU A 46 -11.78 14.39 -5.12
C GLU A 46 -11.27 13.61 -6.34
N ARG A 47 -11.30 12.28 -6.25
CA ARG A 47 -10.91 11.36 -7.33
C ARG A 47 -12.02 10.36 -7.58
N ASP A 48 -12.29 10.17 -8.85
CA ASP A 48 -13.24 9.19 -9.33
C ASP A 48 -12.54 7.85 -9.60
N LEU A 49 -12.98 6.79 -8.91
CA LEU A 49 -12.41 5.45 -9.04
C LEU A 49 -12.64 4.87 -10.44
N SER A 50 -13.75 5.23 -11.10
CA SER A 50 -14.06 4.76 -12.46
C SER A 50 -13.04 5.26 -13.50
N LYS A 51 -12.36 6.38 -13.22
CA LYS A 51 -11.31 6.96 -14.07
C LYS A 51 -9.92 6.39 -13.77
N ALA A 52 -9.79 5.50 -12.79
CA ALA A 52 -8.50 4.93 -12.42
C ALA A 52 -8.03 3.88 -13.45
N ARG A 53 -6.79 4.04 -13.94
CA ARG A 53 -6.19 3.11 -14.92
C ARG A 53 -5.67 1.80 -14.32
N CYS A 54 -5.40 1.76 -13.01
CA CYS A 54 -4.81 0.59 -12.35
C CYS A 54 -5.91 -0.39 -11.93
N LYS A 55 -5.97 -1.57 -12.59
CA LYS A 55 -6.97 -2.62 -12.29
C LYS A 55 -6.97 -3.06 -10.82
N ILE A 56 -5.78 -3.24 -10.22
CA ILE A 56 -5.66 -3.60 -8.80
C ILE A 56 -6.30 -2.56 -7.91
N LYS A 57 -6.05 -1.27 -8.18
CA LYS A 57 -6.59 -0.17 -7.40
C LYS A 57 -8.12 -0.16 -7.45
N VAL A 58 -8.69 -0.31 -8.64
CA VAL A 58 -10.14 -0.38 -8.85
C VAL A 58 -10.73 -1.54 -8.05
N CYS A 59 -10.14 -2.73 -8.15
CA CYS A 59 -10.61 -3.93 -7.46
C CYS A 59 -10.50 -3.80 -5.92
N CYS A 60 -9.31 -3.49 -5.41
CA CYS A 60 -9.01 -3.37 -3.98
C CYS A 60 -9.87 -2.30 -3.29
N ILE A 61 -9.92 -1.09 -3.84
CA ILE A 61 -10.74 -0.01 -3.25
C ILE A 61 -12.22 -0.30 -3.41
N GLY A 62 -12.65 -0.85 -4.56
CA GLY A 62 -14.05 -1.21 -4.79
C GLY A 62 -14.55 -2.32 -3.85
N ARG A 63 -13.66 -3.19 -3.37
CA ARG A 63 -13.96 -4.19 -2.34
C ARG A 63 -13.85 -3.65 -0.90
N GLY A 64 -13.43 -2.40 -0.72
CA GLY A 64 -13.24 -1.80 0.60
C GLY A 64 -12.01 -2.32 1.34
N TYR A 65 -11.03 -2.89 0.64
CA TYR A 65 -9.81 -3.43 1.25
C TYR A 65 -8.75 -2.36 1.50
N ASP A 66 -7.95 -2.58 2.54
CA ASP A 66 -6.76 -1.79 2.79
C ASP A 66 -5.61 -2.23 1.87
N SER A 67 -5.47 -3.50 1.58
CA SER A 67 -4.61 -3.92 0.47
C SER A 67 -5.06 -5.27 -0.08
N CYS A 68 -4.37 -5.76 -1.10
CA CYS A 68 -4.61 -7.13 -1.57
C CYS A 68 -4.32 -8.18 -0.49
N ALA A 69 -3.65 -7.84 0.63
CA ALA A 69 -3.47 -8.74 1.77
C ALA A 69 -4.81 -9.20 2.37
N ASP A 70 -5.84 -8.34 2.35
CA ASP A 70 -7.19 -8.66 2.85
C ASP A 70 -7.97 -9.59 1.92
N CYS A 71 -7.47 -9.86 0.71
CA CYS A 71 -8.14 -10.74 -0.24
C CYS A 71 -8.01 -12.21 0.18
N SER A 72 -9.13 -12.85 0.56
CA SER A 72 -9.17 -14.29 0.88
C SER A 72 -8.72 -15.18 -0.28
N GLU A 73 -9.02 -14.77 -1.51
CA GLU A 73 -8.73 -15.51 -2.75
C GLU A 73 -7.39 -15.12 -3.41
N ILE A 74 -6.45 -14.50 -2.67
CA ILE A 74 -5.26 -13.90 -3.30
C ILE A 74 -4.44 -14.90 -4.12
N GLU A 75 -4.34 -16.15 -3.68
CA GLU A 75 -3.55 -17.21 -4.34
C GLU A 75 -3.98 -17.45 -5.79
N ILE A 76 -5.29 -17.29 -6.07
CA ILE A 76 -5.89 -17.49 -7.39
C ILE A 76 -6.31 -16.17 -8.06
N CYS A 77 -6.00 -15.02 -7.45
CA CYS A 77 -6.46 -13.73 -7.92
C CYS A 77 -5.65 -13.25 -9.14
N SER A 78 -6.23 -13.38 -10.33
CA SER A 78 -5.60 -12.94 -11.59
C SER A 78 -5.23 -11.46 -11.59
N VAL A 79 -6.04 -10.59 -10.97
CA VAL A 79 -5.83 -9.13 -10.97
C VAL A 79 -4.49 -8.73 -10.36
N ILE A 80 -4.09 -9.38 -9.26
CA ILE A 80 -2.84 -9.09 -8.57
C ILE A 80 -1.68 -9.93 -9.12
N ASN A 81 -1.93 -11.20 -9.45
CA ASN A 81 -0.90 -12.10 -9.97
C ASN A 81 -0.37 -11.62 -11.33
N GLU A 82 -1.25 -11.20 -12.26
CA GLU A 82 -0.83 -10.57 -13.53
C GLU A 82 0.04 -9.32 -13.34
N PHE A 83 -0.13 -8.60 -12.23
CA PHE A 83 0.70 -7.44 -11.91
C PHE A 83 2.07 -7.84 -11.36
N TYR A 84 2.13 -8.91 -10.57
CA TYR A 84 3.39 -9.44 -10.04
C TYR A 84 4.24 -10.12 -11.12
N ASP A 85 3.60 -10.67 -12.15
CA ASP A 85 4.28 -11.31 -13.29
C ASP A 85 4.93 -10.32 -14.26
N LYS A 86 4.78 -9.01 -14.02
CA LYS A 86 5.41 -7.98 -14.84
C LYS A 86 6.93 -7.97 -14.67
N ASN A 87 7.63 -7.60 -15.73
CA ASN A 87 9.07 -7.43 -15.71
C ASN A 87 9.51 -6.29 -14.77
N GLY A 88 10.24 -6.62 -13.72
CA GLY A 88 10.91 -5.65 -12.85
C GLY A 88 11.00 -6.09 -11.39
N TYR A 89 12.16 -5.84 -10.78
CA TYR A 89 12.46 -6.25 -9.40
C TYR A 89 11.42 -5.79 -8.37
N LYS A 90 10.85 -4.60 -8.57
CA LYS A 90 9.84 -4.02 -7.67
C LYS A 90 8.57 -4.88 -7.54
N TYR A 91 8.17 -5.61 -8.57
CA TYR A 91 6.92 -6.37 -8.56
C TYR A 91 7.00 -7.56 -7.60
N GLY A 92 8.10 -8.31 -7.63
CA GLY A 92 8.39 -9.34 -6.63
C GLY A 92 8.50 -8.76 -5.21
N LYS A 93 9.03 -7.55 -5.05
CA LYS A 93 9.06 -6.86 -3.75
C LYS A 93 7.69 -6.49 -3.21
N TYR A 94 6.79 -6.07 -4.09
CA TYR A 94 5.40 -5.77 -3.71
C TYR A 94 4.63 -7.04 -3.34
N ARG A 95 4.91 -8.16 -4.01
CA ARG A 95 4.40 -9.47 -3.60
C ARG A 95 4.84 -9.85 -2.19
N GLN A 96 6.14 -9.74 -1.91
CA GLN A 96 6.69 -9.99 -0.57
C GLN A 96 6.05 -9.08 0.50
N ALA A 97 5.67 -7.84 0.16
CA ALA A 97 4.99 -6.96 1.10
C ALA A 97 3.61 -7.50 1.47
N ILE A 98 2.85 -7.96 0.48
CA ILE A 98 1.52 -8.52 0.71
C ILE A 98 1.61 -9.83 1.49
N GLU A 99 2.55 -10.72 1.14
CA GLU A 99 2.80 -11.96 1.89
C GLU A 99 3.15 -11.64 3.35
N PHE A 100 4.07 -10.70 3.59
CA PHE A 100 4.44 -10.28 4.94
C PHE A 100 3.25 -9.73 5.74
N ILE A 101 2.42 -8.87 5.14
CA ILE A 101 1.23 -8.30 5.80
C ILE A 101 0.23 -9.42 6.14
N ARG A 102 0.04 -10.42 5.28
CA ARG A 102 -0.86 -11.55 5.54
C ARG A 102 -0.39 -12.40 6.71
N GLU A 103 0.92 -12.59 6.81
CA GLU A 103 1.53 -13.43 7.86
C GLU A 103 1.62 -12.70 9.21
N ASN A 104 1.92 -11.39 9.21
CA ASN A 104 2.32 -10.65 10.41
C ASN A 104 1.41 -9.47 10.75
N GLY A 105 0.49 -9.11 9.86
CA GLY A 105 -0.38 -7.95 10.01
C GLY A 105 0.25 -6.63 9.56
N TYR A 106 -0.61 -5.61 9.44
CA TYR A 106 -0.23 -4.27 8.99
C TYR A 106 0.71 -3.55 9.96
N GLU A 107 0.55 -3.77 11.27
CA GLU A 107 1.36 -3.10 12.29
C GLU A 107 2.83 -3.48 12.19
N GLU A 108 3.13 -4.79 12.07
CA GLU A 108 4.51 -5.27 11.88
C GLU A 108 5.10 -4.77 10.57
N PHE A 109 4.31 -4.74 9.49
CA PHE A 109 4.77 -4.19 8.22
C PHE A 109 5.19 -2.73 8.35
N LEU A 110 4.40 -1.91 9.06
CA LEU A 110 4.69 -0.49 9.23
C LEU A 110 5.99 -0.26 10.03
N LYS A 111 6.29 -1.08 11.03
CA LYS A 111 7.54 -1.00 11.81
C LYS A 111 8.78 -1.13 10.92
N ILE A 112 8.76 -2.05 9.95
CA ILE A 112 9.90 -2.26 9.04
C ILE A 112 9.89 -1.27 7.87
N ALA A 113 8.71 -0.97 7.30
CA ALA A 113 8.59 -0.19 6.08
C ALA A 113 8.91 1.29 6.30
N ASP A 114 8.69 1.82 7.52
CA ASP A 114 9.04 3.18 7.90
C ASP A 114 10.54 3.50 7.81
N ASN A 115 11.39 2.47 7.80
CA ASN A 115 12.84 2.60 7.70
C ASN A 115 13.36 2.43 6.26
N TRP A 116 12.47 2.23 5.29
CA TRP A 116 12.87 2.05 3.89
C TRP A 116 13.18 3.39 3.21
N THR A 117 14.03 3.34 2.18
CA THR A 117 14.38 4.51 1.35
C THR A 117 13.58 4.60 0.05
N ASN A 118 12.81 3.56 -0.27
CA ASN A 118 12.00 3.44 -1.47
C ASN A 118 10.66 2.77 -1.13
N ALA A 119 9.78 2.65 -2.13
CA ALA A 119 8.46 2.01 -1.98
C ALA A 119 8.48 0.51 -1.62
N TYR A 120 9.66 -0.06 -1.48
CA TYR A 120 9.93 -1.43 -1.06
C TYR A 120 11.28 -1.49 -0.34
N GLY A 121 11.50 -2.54 0.45
CA GLY A 121 12.77 -2.74 1.15
C GLY A 121 13.03 -4.20 1.55
N LYS A 122 13.64 -4.36 2.73
CA LYS A 122 14.00 -5.66 3.31
C LYS A 122 13.02 -5.98 4.44
N TYR A 123 12.64 -7.26 4.53
CA TYR A 123 11.71 -7.81 5.51
C TYR A 123 12.51 -8.49 6.64
N LYS A 124 13.29 -7.69 7.37
CA LYS A 124 14.17 -8.14 8.45
C LYS A 124 13.75 -7.50 9.77
#